data_AF-A0A2U3LIG9-F1
#
_entry.id   AF-A0A2U3LIG9-F1
#
_cell.length_a   1.000
_cell.length_b   1.000
_cell.length_c   1.000
_cell.angle_alpha   90.00
_cell.angle_beta   90.00
_cell.angle_gamma   90.00
#
_symmetry.space_group_name_H-M   'P 1'
#
loop_
_entity.id
_entity.type
_entity.pdbx_description
1 polymer ?
#
loop_
_entity_poly.entity_id
_entity_poly.type
_entity_poly.pdbx_seq_one_letter_code
_entity_poly.pdbx_strand_id
1 'polypeptide(L)'
;MQVIDFKLSKGDWVFHPRMPDWGYGKILELTGDKKGRVFFLLAGEKKLSWEHAGLGIVQGDEVSQSALNDQLIDFKFNLAIDLVISEALNQGIACIPCDSPGSKCELCKSSPDVLRIYSLAHKGKMCICDVCRDKILLENKDNLRFMEVPTVSKEKKKRKLKIVKA
;
A
#
# COMPACT_ATOMS: atom_id res chain seq x y z
N MET A 1 37.48 7.34 -5.77
CA MET A 1 36.00 7.36 -5.69
C MET A 1 35.60 6.07 -4.99
N GLN A 2 35.29 6.13 -3.68
CA GLN A 2 34.92 4.92 -2.95
C GLN A 2 33.54 4.49 -3.43
N VAL A 3 33.49 3.38 -4.16
CA VAL A 3 32.24 2.67 -4.44
C VAL A 3 31.84 2.07 -3.11
N ILE A 4 30.96 2.78 -2.40
CA ILE A 4 30.35 2.23 -1.19
C ILE A 4 29.47 1.10 -1.71
N ASP A 5 29.92 -0.14 -1.53
CA ASP A 5 29.18 -1.35 -1.90
C ASP A 5 27.99 -1.47 -0.95
N PHE A 6 26.93 -0.72 -1.24
CA PHE A 6 25.73 -0.71 -0.41
C PHE A 6 24.99 -2.02 -0.63
N LYS A 7 25.21 -2.98 0.28
CA LYS A 7 24.44 -4.22 0.30
C LYS A 7 23.00 -3.92 0.72
N LEU A 8 22.10 -3.99 -0.26
CA LEU A 8 20.66 -3.85 -0.05
C LEU A 8 20.15 -4.91 0.93
N SER A 9 19.36 -4.47 1.91
CA SER A 9 18.79 -5.31 2.95
C SER A 9 17.27 -5.29 2.93
N LYS A 10 16.65 -6.35 3.45
CA LYS A 10 15.20 -6.36 3.66
C LYS A 10 14.81 -5.22 4.60
N GLY A 11 13.80 -4.44 4.19
CA GLY A 11 13.27 -3.31 4.93
C GLY A 11 13.85 -1.95 4.54
N ASP A 12 14.87 -1.93 3.68
CA ASP A 12 15.44 -0.69 3.16
C ASP A 12 14.44 0.02 2.24
N TRP A 13 14.47 1.34 2.30
CA TRP A 13 13.77 2.20 1.35
C TRP A 13 14.70 2.53 0.20
N VAL A 14 14.18 2.39 -1.01
CA VAL A 14 14.91 2.57 -2.27
C VAL A 14 14.10 3.39 -3.25
N PHE A 15 14.74 3.92 -4.28
CA PHE A 15 14.09 4.48 -5.45
C PHE A 15 14.72 3.91 -6.72
N HIS A 16 13.94 3.86 -7.80
CA HIS A 16 14.43 3.40 -9.09
C HIS A 16 14.78 4.61 -9.97
N PRO A 17 16.07 4.90 -10.25
CA PRO A 17 16.46 6.15 -10.92
C PRO A 17 15.93 6.30 -12.34
N ARG A 18 15.68 5.16 -13.03
CA ARG A 18 15.13 5.15 -14.39
C ARG A 18 13.60 5.05 -14.44
N MET A 19 12.94 4.80 -13.31
CA MET A 19 11.49 4.62 -13.21
C MET A 19 10.96 5.50 -12.05
N PRO A 20 11.08 6.83 -12.16
CA PRO A 20 10.68 7.75 -11.09
C PRO A 20 9.16 7.70 -10.82
N ASP A 21 8.37 7.32 -11.83
CA ASP A 21 6.93 7.10 -11.77
C ASP A 21 6.53 5.96 -10.83
N TRP A 22 7.46 5.07 -10.47
CA TRP A 22 7.20 4.03 -9.47
C TRP A 22 7.19 4.57 -8.05
N GLY A 23 7.78 5.75 -7.82
CA GLY A 23 7.95 6.34 -6.50
C GLY A 23 8.98 5.60 -5.64
N TYR A 24 8.90 5.81 -4.33
CA TYR A 24 9.75 5.10 -3.38
C TYR A 24 9.27 3.66 -3.21
N GLY A 25 10.22 2.76 -2.98
CA GLY A 25 9.95 1.35 -2.77
C GLY A 25 10.60 0.80 -1.51
N LYS A 26 9.96 -0.21 -0.92
CA LYS A 26 10.48 -0.93 0.23
C LYS A 26 10.90 -2.34 -0.17
N ILE A 27 12.10 -2.75 0.18
CA ILE A 27 12.56 -4.13 -0.06
C ILE A 27 11.82 -5.07 0.90
N LEU A 28 10.96 -5.93 0.35
CA LEU A 28 10.16 -6.89 1.11
C LEU A 28 10.91 -8.21 1.34
N GLU A 29 11.71 -8.63 0.37
CA GLU A 29 12.42 -9.91 0.40
C GLU A 29 13.66 -9.87 -0.47
N LEU A 30 14.71 -10.56 -0.03
CA LEU A 30 15.90 -10.88 -0.82
C LEU A 30 15.80 -12.33 -1.29
N THR A 31 15.95 -12.55 -2.60
CA THR A 31 16.07 -13.87 -3.20
C THR A 31 17.51 -14.05 -3.66
N GLY A 32 18.35 -14.59 -2.78
CA GLY A 32 19.81 -14.57 -2.95
C GLY A 32 20.39 -13.16 -2.78
N ASP A 33 21.64 -12.96 -3.21
CA ASP A 33 22.35 -11.67 -3.02
C ASP A 33 21.99 -10.60 -4.05
N LYS A 34 21.35 -10.97 -5.16
CA LYS A 34 21.26 -10.12 -6.37
C LYS A 34 19.84 -9.87 -6.87
N LYS A 35 18.83 -10.48 -6.25
CA LYS A 35 17.43 -10.35 -6.66
C LYS A 35 16.55 -10.24 -5.44
N GLY A 36 15.32 -9.78 -5.65
CA GLY A 36 14.32 -9.79 -4.60
C GLY A 36 13.04 -9.09 -4.99
N ARG A 37 12.21 -8.86 -3.97
CA ARG A 37 10.92 -8.19 -4.09
C ARG A 37 10.99 -6.82 -3.48
N VAL A 38 10.51 -5.83 -4.23
CA VAL A 38 10.38 -4.45 -3.79
C VAL A 38 8.92 -4.03 -3.98
N PHE A 39 8.33 -3.44 -2.96
CA PHE A 39 7.01 -2.83 -3.07
C PHE A 39 7.16 -1.33 -3.26
N PHE A 40 6.86 -0.85 -4.47
CA PHE A 40 6.86 0.57 -4.80
C PHE A 40 5.51 1.19 -4.45
N LEU A 41 5.50 2.36 -3.81
CA LEU A 41 4.28 3.00 -3.30
C LEU A 41 3.28 3.34 -4.42
N LEU A 42 3.78 3.68 -5.61
CA LEU A 42 2.95 4.04 -6.75
C LEU A 42 2.75 2.87 -7.73
N ALA A 43 3.79 2.06 -7.97
CA ALA A 43 3.76 0.97 -8.96
C ALA A 43 3.52 -0.44 -8.40
N GLY A 44 3.48 -0.59 -7.07
CA GLY A 44 3.28 -1.86 -6.39
C GLY A 44 4.49 -2.81 -6.37
N GLU A 45 4.23 -4.08 -6.11
CA GLU A 45 5.20 -5.15 -6.00
C GLU A 45 5.89 -5.43 -7.35
N LYS A 46 7.22 -5.39 -7.34
CA LYS A 46 8.09 -5.74 -8.46
C LYS A 46 9.15 -6.75 -8.01
N LYS A 47 9.42 -7.73 -8.85
CA LYS A 47 10.58 -8.63 -8.72
C LYS A 47 11.71 -8.05 -9.55
N LEU A 48 12.82 -7.70 -8.91
CA LEU A 48 13.94 -7.01 -9.55
C LEU A 48 15.26 -7.75 -9.33
N SER A 49 16.18 -7.52 -10.27
CA SER A 49 17.60 -7.89 -10.15
C SER A 49 18.40 -6.63 -9.85
N TRP A 50 19.08 -6.59 -8.70
CA TRP A 50 19.83 -5.42 -8.21
C TRP A 50 20.90 -4.99 -9.22
N GLU A 51 21.54 -5.96 -9.87
CA GLU A 51 22.59 -5.77 -10.88
C GLU A 51 22.15 -4.94 -12.09
N HIS A 52 20.85 -4.93 -12.39
CA HIS A 52 20.31 -4.25 -13.58
C HIS A 52 19.41 -3.07 -13.23
N ALA A 53 18.78 -3.10 -12.06
CA ALA A 53 17.87 -2.06 -11.62
C ALA A 53 18.61 -0.78 -11.19
N GLY A 54 19.84 -0.89 -10.66
CA GLY A 54 20.61 0.26 -10.20
C GLY A 54 19.87 1.07 -9.14
N LEU A 55 19.23 0.39 -8.19
CA LEU A 55 18.43 1.02 -7.15
C LEU A 55 19.29 1.95 -6.28
N GLY A 56 18.78 3.17 -6.05
CA GLY A 56 19.36 4.07 -5.07
C GLY A 56 18.73 3.84 -3.71
N ILE A 57 19.54 3.76 -2.65
CA ILE A 57 19.04 3.76 -1.27
C ILE A 57 18.55 5.16 -0.92
N VAL A 58 17.37 5.24 -0.31
CA VAL A 58 16.86 6.48 0.26
C VAL A 58 17.70 6.78 1.49
N GLN A 59 18.49 7.85 1.43
CA GLN A 59 19.32 8.25 2.54
C GLN A 59 18.47 8.86 3.68
N GLY A 60 19.08 8.95 4.86
CA GLY A 60 18.47 9.57 6.04
C GLY A 60 18.45 11.11 6.00
N ASP A 61 18.73 11.73 4.84
CA ASP A 61 18.68 13.19 4.72
C ASP A 61 17.22 13.69 4.76
N GLU A 62 17.04 14.90 5.29
CA GLU A 62 15.70 15.46 5.55
C GLU A 62 14.85 15.59 4.28
N VAL A 63 15.47 15.88 3.14
CA VAL A 63 14.76 16.06 1.86
C VAL A 63 14.20 14.73 1.37
N SER A 64 15.05 13.69 1.33
CA SER A 64 14.63 12.33 0.96
C SER A 64 13.59 11.77 1.92
N GLN A 65 13.75 12.01 3.22
CA GLN A 65 12.79 11.56 4.23
C GLN A 65 11.44 12.28 4.11
N SER A 66 11.43 13.59 3.85
CA SER A 66 10.20 14.35 3.63
C SER A 66 9.43 13.82 2.41
N ALA A 67 10.10 13.65 1.27
CA ALA A 67 9.46 13.15 0.05
C ALA A 67 8.94 11.71 0.21
N LEU A 68 9.65 10.86 0.96
CA LEU A 68 9.17 9.53 1.32
C LEU A 68 7.91 9.60 2.20
N ASN A 69 7.91 10.48 3.20
CA ASN A 69 6.78 10.66 4.11
C ASN A 69 5.53 11.13 3.37
N ASP A 70 5.66 12.06 2.42
CA ASP A 70 4.54 12.54 1.60
C ASP A 70 3.90 11.38 0.80
N GLN A 71 4.72 10.58 0.10
CA GLN A 71 4.19 9.41 -0.62
C GLN A 71 3.60 8.34 0.32
N LEU A 72 4.11 8.21 1.53
CA LEU A 72 3.54 7.31 2.54
C LEU A 72 2.17 7.78 3.02
N ILE A 73 1.94 9.09 3.14
CA ILE A 73 0.62 9.65 3.47
C ILE A 73 -0.38 9.27 2.37
N ASP A 74 -0.04 9.54 1.12
CA ASP A 74 -0.89 9.21 -0.03
C ASP A 74 -1.14 7.70 -0.14
N PHE A 75 -0.11 6.89 0.09
CA PHE A 75 -0.24 5.43 0.10
C PHE A 75 -1.20 4.97 1.20
N LYS A 76 -1.08 5.48 2.42
CA LYS A 76 -1.96 5.13 3.54
C LYS A 76 -3.40 5.53 3.24
N PHE A 77 -3.64 6.69 2.65
CA PHE A 77 -4.98 7.13 2.28
C PHE A 77 -5.61 6.19 1.24
N ASN A 78 -4.88 5.87 0.16
CA ASN A 78 -5.34 4.92 -0.86
C ASN A 78 -5.59 3.52 -0.27
N LEU A 79 -4.71 3.05 0.61
CA LEU A 79 -4.91 1.80 1.34
C LEU A 79 -6.17 1.85 2.21
N ALA A 80 -6.45 2.98 2.87
CA ALA A 80 -7.68 3.16 3.65
C ALA A 80 -8.93 3.06 2.77
N ILE A 81 -8.91 3.65 1.57
CA ILE A 81 -9.98 3.52 0.57
C ILE A 81 -10.16 2.06 0.17
N ASP A 82 -9.08 1.38 -0.21
CA ASP A 82 -9.10 -0.01 -0.64
C ASP A 82 -9.65 -0.94 0.46
N LEU A 83 -9.29 -0.68 1.72
CA LEU A 83 -9.82 -1.40 2.88
C LEU A 83 -11.33 -1.22 3.02
N VAL A 84 -11.84 0.00 2.87
CA VAL A 84 -13.28 0.29 2.99
C VAL A 84 -14.08 -0.31 1.85
N ILE A 85 -13.60 -0.20 0.61
CA ILE A 85 -14.33 -0.63 -0.59
C ILE A 85 -14.29 -2.14 -0.76
N SER A 86 -13.17 -2.80 -0.45
CA SER A 86 -13.02 -4.24 -0.67
C SER A 86 -13.37 -5.01 0.60
N GLU A 87 -14.54 -5.64 0.59
CA GLU A 87 -14.97 -6.56 1.64
C GLU A 87 -13.95 -7.70 1.89
N ALA A 88 -13.25 -8.15 0.83
CA ALA A 88 -12.19 -9.15 0.91
C ALA A 88 -10.91 -8.64 1.61
N LEU A 89 -10.58 -7.34 1.48
CA LEU A 89 -9.48 -6.72 2.22
C LEU A 89 -9.89 -6.38 3.66
N ASN A 90 -11.15 -6.01 3.87
CA ASN A 90 -11.72 -5.72 5.19
C ASN A 90 -11.80 -6.99 6.06
N GLN A 91 -12.15 -8.13 5.47
CA GLN A 91 -12.15 -9.42 6.17
C GLN A 91 -10.71 -9.89 6.46
N GLY A 92 -9.75 -9.47 5.63
CA GLY A 92 -8.32 -9.75 5.79
C GLY A 92 -8.03 -11.25 5.67
N ILE A 93 -7.44 -11.67 4.55
CA ILE A 93 -7.04 -13.07 4.41
C ILE A 93 -5.76 -13.29 5.23
N ALA A 94 -5.89 -13.99 6.36
CA ALA A 94 -4.75 -14.53 7.10
C ALA A 94 -4.01 -15.51 6.17
N CYS A 95 -2.74 -15.21 5.86
CA CYS A 95 -1.95 -16.03 4.97
C CYS A 95 -0.71 -16.57 5.69
N ILE A 96 -0.49 -17.86 5.50
CA ILE A 96 0.64 -18.68 5.94
C ILE A 96 2.06 -18.08 5.64
N PRO A 97 2.29 -17.22 4.61
CA PRO A 97 3.59 -16.57 4.41
C PRO A 97 3.91 -15.41 5.37
N CYS A 98 2.93 -14.80 6.05
CA CYS A 98 3.23 -13.89 7.17
C CYS A 98 3.31 -14.66 8.51
N ASP A 99 2.89 -15.93 8.56
CA ASP A 99 3.00 -16.81 9.74
C ASP A 99 4.41 -17.40 9.88
N SER A 100 5.35 -17.08 8.99
CA SER A 100 6.76 -17.40 9.24
C SER A 100 7.23 -16.68 10.51
N PRO A 101 7.83 -17.38 11.49
CA PRO A 101 8.35 -16.77 12.70
C PRO A 101 9.45 -15.77 12.31
N GLY A 102 9.14 -14.48 12.39
CA GLY A 102 10.04 -13.39 11.97
C GLY A 102 9.46 -12.38 10.99
N SER A 103 8.24 -12.60 10.50
CA SER A 103 7.49 -11.58 9.73
C SER A 103 7.28 -10.34 10.60
N LYS A 104 7.58 -9.16 10.07
CA LYS A 104 7.34 -7.87 10.74
C LYS A 104 6.35 -7.07 9.91
N CYS A 105 5.59 -6.21 10.57
CA CYS A 105 4.73 -5.26 9.87
C CYS A 105 5.57 -4.35 8.98
N GLU A 106 5.19 -4.21 7.72
CA GLU A 106 5.95 -3.41 6.77
C GLU A 106 5.84 -1.90 7.02
N LEU A 107 4.91 -1.46 7.88
CA LEU A 107 4.77 -0.05 8.24
C LEU A 107 5.50 0.29 9.55
N CYS A 108 5.29 -0.49 10.61
CA CYS A 108 5.84 -0.17 11.94
C CYS A 108 7.03 -1.03 12.37
N LYS A 109 7.45 -2.02 11.57
CA LYS A 109 8.51 -2.99 11.90
C LYS A 109 8.27 -3.82 13.18
N SER A 110 7.08 -3.73 13.79
CA SER A 110 6.68 -4.56 14.92
C SER A 110 6.56 -6.02 14.49
N SER A 111 6.76 -6.95 15.43
CA SER A 111 6.40 -8.36 15.32
C SER A 111 5.13 -8.65 16.13
N PRO A 112 3.94 -8.28 15.66
CA PRO A 112 2.71 -8.55 16.38
C PRO A 112 2.28 -10.01 16.18
N ASP A 113 1.42 -10.47 17.09
CA ASP A 113 0.87 -11.83 17.08
C ASP A 113 0.02 -12.11 15.82
N VAL A 114 -0.50 -11.06 15.17
CA VAL A 114 -1.31 -11.17 13.95
C VAL A 114 -0.83 -10.18 12.89
N LEU A 115 -0.36 -10.73 11.76
CA LEU A 115 -0.05 -10.00 10.54
C LEU A 115 -1.01 -10.42 9.43
N ARG A 116 -1.62 -9.46 8.73
CA ARG A 116 -2.50 -9.74 7.58
C ARG A 116 -1.83 -9.29 6.28
N ILE A 117 -2.04 -10.03 5.19
CA ILE A 117 -1.64 -9.59 3.86
C ILE A 117 -2.76 -8.76 3.27
N TYR A 118 -2.43 -7.53 2.88
CA TYR A 118 -3.29 -6.71 2.06
C TYR A 118 -2.85 -6.87 0.60
N SER A 119 -3.69 -7.53 -0.18
CA SER A 119 -3.51 -7.68 -1.62
C SER A 119 -4.18 -6.51 -2.33
N LEU A 120 -3.41 -5.46 -2.58
CA LEU A 120 -3.88 -4.30 -3.34
C LEU A 120 -4.12 -4.78 -4.77
N ALA A 121 -5.37 -4.73 -5.23
CA ALA A 121 -5.89 -5.45 -6.40
C ALA A 121 -5.04 -5.29 -7.69
N HIS A 122 -4.25 -4.21 -7.79
CA HIS A 122 -3.35 -3.93 -8.89
C HIS A 122 -1.89 -3.65 -8.48
N LYS A 123 -1.60 -3.60 -7.18
CA LYS A 123 -0.29 -3.21 -6.64
C LYS A 123 0.44 -4.34 -5.92
N GLY A 124 -0.13 -5.55 -5.81
CA GLY A 124 0.54 -6.68 -5.18
C GLY A 124 0.29 -6.77 -3.68
N LYS A 125 1.15 -7.50 -2.96
CA LYS A 125 0.88 -7.93 -1.58
C LYS A 125 1.82 -7.28 -0.57
N MET A 126 1.28 -6.85 0.57
CA MET A 126 2.07 -6.33 1.70
C MET A 126 1.55 -6.83 3.05
N CYS A 127 2.45 -7.28 3.94
CA CYS A 127 2.08 -7.67 5.32
C CYS A 127 1.93 -6.42 6.20
N ILE A 128 0.74 -6.19 6.76
CA ILE A 128 0.46 -5.07 7.69
C ILE A 128 -0.25 -5.64 8.92
N CYS A 129 0.07 -5.12 10.10
CA CYS A 129 -0.60 -5.52 11.32
C CYS A 129 -1.93 -4.81 11.53
N ASP A 130 -2.79 -5.41 12.37
CA ASP A 130 -4.10 -4.84 12.70
C ASP A 130 -3.98 -3.44 13.33
N VAL A 131 -2.97 -3.21 14.18
CA VAL A 131 -2.72 -1.88 14.77
C VAL A 131 -2.44 -0.83 13.70
N CYS A 132 -1.63 -1.14 12.70
CA CYS A 132 -1.34 -0.21 11.61
C CYS A 132 -2.56 -0.01 10.70
N ARG A 133 -3.32 -1.08 10.42
CA ARG A 133 -4.57 -0.97 9.68
C ARG A 133 -5.54 -0.03 10.39
N ASP A 134 -5.79 -0.27 11.67
CA ASP A 134 -6.77 0.49 12.45
C ASP A 134 -6.32 1.95 12.60
N LYS A 135 -5.02 2.17 12.79
CA LYS A 135 -4.44 3.51 12.80
C LYS A 135 -4.64 4.23 11.47
N ILE A 136 -4.40 3.57 10.33
CA ILE A 136 -4.65 4.14 9.00
C ILE A 136 -6.13 4.49 8.82
N LEU A 137 -7.05 3.60 9.21
CA LEU A 137 -8.48 3.84 9.12
C LEU A 137 -8.93 5.00 10.02
N LEU A 138 -8.37 5.10 11.23
CA LEU A 138 -8.66 6.19 12.16
C LEU A 138 -8.11 7.53 11.66
N GLU A 139 -6.86 7.57 11.22
CA GLU A 139 -6.20 8.77 10.68
C GLU A 139 -6.92 9.32 9.45
N ASN A 140 -7.54 8.45 8.65
CA ASN A 140 -8.22 8.82 7.42
C ASN A 140 -9.74 8.85 7.54
N LYS A 141 -10.30 8.62 8.73
CA LYS A 141 -11.75 8.47 8.95
C LYS A 141 -12.54 9.68 8.46
N ASP A 142 -12.06 10.89 8.75
CA ASP A 142 -12.72 12.13 8.36
C ASP A 142 -12.64 12.37 6.85
N ASN A 143 -11.51 12.01 6.22
CA ASN A 143 -11.33 12.11 4.77
C ASN A 143 -12.17 11.07 4.00
N LEU A 144 -12.36 9.88 4.58
CA LEU A 144 -13.18 8.81 3.99
C LEU A 144 -14.69 9.13 4.01
N ARG A 145 -15.18 9.96 4.95
CA ARG A 145 -16.60 10.38 4.99
C ARG A 145 -17.02 11.17 3.75
N PHE A 146 -16.10 11.87 3.09
CA PHE A 146 -16.39 12.62 1.86
C PHE A 146 -16.49 11.72 0.62
N MET A 147 -16.12 10.45 0.72
CA MET A 147 -16.25 9.46 -0.35
C MET A 147 -17.54 8.63 -0.24
N GLU A 148 -18.45 8.95 0.69
CA GLU A 148 -19.83 8.48 0.60
C GLU A 148 -20.44 8.99 -0.72
N VAL A 149 -20.38 8.13 -1.73
CA VAL A 149 -21.10 8.29 -3.00
C VAL A 149 -22.55 8.61 -2.66
N PRO A 150 -23.17 9.65 -3.26
CA PRO A 150 -24.58 9.94 -3.04
C PRO A 150 -25.39 8.69 -3.34
N THR A 151 -26.06 8.19 -2.32
CA THR A 151 -27.02 7.10 -2.47
C THR A 151 -28.02 7.49 -3.55
N VAL A 152 -28.01 6.73 -4.65
CA VAL A 152 -28.91 6.94 -5.78
C VAL A 152 -30.35 6.94 -5.27
N SER A 153 -31.00 8.07 -5.51
CA SER A 153 -32.34 8.43 -5.09
C SER A 153 -33.38 7.36 -5.45
N LYS A 154 -34.01 6.76 -4.43
CA LYS A 154 -35.31 6.07 -4.60
C LYS A 154 -36.45 7.04 -4.30
N GLU A 155 -36.63 8.05 -5.13
CA GLU A 155 -37.85 8.87 -5.10
C GLU A 155 -38.90 8.26 -6.04
N LYS A 156 -39.76 7.42 -5.46
CA LYS A 156 -40.96 6.88 -6.11
C LYS A 156 -41.94 8.02 -6.44
N LYS A 157 -41.82 8.65 -7.61
CA LYS A 157 -42.85 9.58 -8.10
C LYS A 157 -43.94 8.82 -8.87
N LYS A 158 -44.99 8.39 -8.14
CA LYS A 158 -46.28 7.93 -8.71
C LYS A 158 -46.82 9.01 -9.67
N ARG A 159 -46.74 8.80 -10.98
CA ARG A 159 -47.57 9.53 -11.95
C ARG A 159 -48.89 8.76 -12.13
N LYS A 160 -49.97 9.31 -11.58
CA LYS A 160 -51.34 8.89 -11.87
C LYS A 160 -51.62 9.16 -13.35
N LEU A 161 -51.91 8.11 -14.11
CA LEU A 161 -52.44 8.20 -15.47
C LEU A 161 -53.89 8.69 -15.37
N LYS A 162 -54.17 9.94 -15.76
CA LYS A 162 -55.53 10.39 -16.06
C LYS A 162 -55.81 10.01 -17.51
N ILE A 163 -56.68 9.01 -17.69
CA ILE A 163 -57.28 8.69 -18.99
C ILE A 163 -58.28 9.81 -19.28
N VAL A 164 -58.03 10.60 -20.33
CA VAL A 164 -59.01 11.50 -20.92
C VAL A 164 -59.66 10.74 -22.08
N LYS A 165 -60.94 10.42 -21.96
CA LYS A 165 -61.77 9.94 -23.07
C LYS A 165 -62.08 11.14 -23.97
N ALA A 166 -61.82 11.01 -25.27
CA ALA A 166 -62.47 11.78 -26.32
C ALA A 166 -63.62 10.94 -26.89
#